data_AF-A0AAV1Y0G0-F1
#
_entry.id   AF-A0AAV1Y0G0-F1
#
_cell.length_a   1.000
_cell.length_b   1.000
_cell.length_c   1.000
_cell.angle_alpha   90.00
_cell.angle_beta   90.00
_cell.angle_gamma   90.00
#
_symmetry.space_group_name_H-M   'P 1'
#
loop_
_entity.id
_entity.type
_entity.pdbx_description
1 polymer ?
#
loop_
_entity_poly.entity_id
_entity_poly.type
_entity_poly.pdbx_seq_one_letter_code
_entity_poly.pdbx_strand_id
1 'polypeptide(L)'
;MLKLWKWYQKCLTFHPVKTQVISSGVIWGVGDIAAQLVTHSIPNKTLSHSKDGNEDFKINWKRVATTSLFGFGFVGPVGHYWFEYLDRYIRLKLLLKPNSFGFVASKVAIDGFIYGPFDLLMFFTYMGFSTGKSVSQIKEDVKRDFLPAFVLEGSIWPIVQVGNFRFVPVRYQLLYVNFFCLLDSCFLSWVEQQEDAQWKQWVKSFLPLEEQKPQG
;
A
#
# COMPACT_ATOMS: atom_id res chain seq x y z
N MET A 1 -2.50 14.24 -22.44
CA MET A 1 -1.73 13.11 -21.84
C MET A 1 -0.22 13.29 -22.01
N LEU A 2 0.34 13.39 -23.23
CA LEU A 2 1.80 13.51 -23.45
C LEU A 2 2.46 14.78 -22.85
N LYS A 3 1.74 15.91 -22.77
CA LYS A 3 2.29 17.16 -22.20
C LYS A 3 2.49 17.10 -20.68
N LEU A 4 1.52 16.52 -19.95
CA LEU A 4 1.61 16.30 -18.50
C LEU A 4 2.72 15.31 -18.15
N TRP A 5 2.82 14.20 -18.89
CA TRP A 5 3.90 13.24 -18.71
C TRP A 5 5.28 13.87 -18.93
N LYS A 6 5.46 14.62 -20.03
CA LYS A 6 6.72 15.35 -20.30
C LYS A 6 7.04 16.38 -19.21
N TRP A 7 6.03 17.07 -18.68
CA TRP A 7 6.20 18.00 -17.57
C TRP A 7 6.64 17.28 -16.29
N TYR A 8 5.97 16.18 -15.93
CA TYR A 8 6.37 15.34 -14.79
C TYR A 8 7.79 14.82 -14.95
N GLN A 9 8.17 14.33 -16.13
CA GLN A 9 9.54 13.89 -16.42
C GLN A 9 10.57 15.02 -16.22
N LYS A 10 10.25 16.26 -16.64
CA LYS A 10 11.11 17.42 -16.37
C LYS A 10 11.25 17.69 -14.88
N CYS A 11 10.14 17.76 -14.15
CA CYS A 11 10.14 17.96 -12.70
C CYS A 11 10.94 16.88 -11.98
N LEU A 12 10.77 15.61 -12.35
CA LEU A 12 11.50 14.47 -11.79
C LEU A 12 12.99 14.54 -12.09
N THR A 13 13.40 15.13 -13.21
CA THR A 13 14.82 15.29 -13.58
C THR A 13 15.47 16.42 -12.79
N PHE A 14 14.79 17.56 -12.63
CA PHE A 14 15.33 18.73 -11.92
C PHE A 14 15.20 18.62 -10.39
N HIS A 15 14.13 17.99 -9.90
CA HIS A 15 13.79 17.88 -8.48
C HIS A 15 13.22 16.48 -8.18
N PRO A 16 14.05 15.42 -8.24
CA PRO A 16 13.60 14.04 -8.13
C PRO A 16 12.86 13.75 -6.82
N VAL A 17 13.47 14.10 -5.68
CA VAL A 17 12.89 13.87 -4.35
C VAL A 17 11.57 14.62 -4.19
N LYS A 18 11.56 15.94 -4.43
CA LYS A 18 10.37 16.78 -4.25
C LYS A 18 9.20 16.30 -5.13
N THR A 19 9.49 15.97 -6.39
CA THR A 19 8.47 15.51 -7.33
C THR A 19 7.87 14.19 -6.86
N GLN A 20 8.71 13.25 -6.43
CA GLN A 20 8.26 11.97 -5.92
C GLN A 20 7.44 12.10 -4.63
N VAL A 21 7.93 12.86 -3.66
CA VAL A 21 7.24 13.18 -2.39
C VAL A 21 5.84 13.75 -2.62
N ILE A 22 5.73 14.78 -3.47
CA ILE A 22 4.44 15.42 -3.77
C ILE A 22 3.53 14.42 -4.50
N SER A 23 4.05 13.68 -5.50
CA SER A 23 3.25 12.71 -6.23
C SER A 23 2.76 11.55 -5.36
N SER A 24 3.57 11.09 -4.41
CA SER A 24 3.17 10.05 -3.44
C SER A 24 2.01 10.53 -2.58
N GLY A 25 2.10 11.73 -1.99
CA GLY A 25 1.01 12.28 -1.19
C GLY A 25 -0.31 12.36 -1.97
N VAL A 26 -0.26 12.88 -3.19
CA VAL A 26 -1.45 12.98 -4.07
C VAL A 26 -2.02 11.59 -4.40
N ILE A 27 -1.18 10.63 -4.80
CA ILE A 27 -1.65 9.29 -5.18
C ILE A 27 -2.28 8.57 -3.98
N TRP A 28 -1.67 8.66 -2.79
CA TRP A 28 -2.21 8.06 -1.58
C TRP A 28 -3.55 8.68 -1.17
N GLY A 29 -3.68 10.01 -1.26
CA GLY A 29 -4.96 10.68 -1.00
C GLY A 29 -6.05 10.28 -2.00
N VAL A 30 -5.73 10.27 -3.30
CA VAL A 30 -6.66 9.82 -4.35
C VAL A 30 -7.04 8.36 -4.17
N GLY A 31 -6.08 7.51 -3.80
CA GLY A 31 -6.33 6.09 -3.56
C GLY A 31 -7.23 5.83 -2.38
N ASP A 32 -7.10 6.60 -1.30
CA ASP A 32 -8.02 6.51 -0.17
C ASP A 32 -9.44 6.95 -0.53
N ILE A 33 -9.60 8.02 -1.33
CA ILE A 33 -10.91 8.42 -1.87
C ILE A 33 -11.51 7.30 -2.72
N ALA A 34 -10.73 6.70 -3.62
CA ALA A 34 -11.17 5.60 -4.47
C ALA A 34 -11.58 4.37 -3.65
N ALA A 35 -10.78 4.00 -2.65
CA ALA A 35 -11.09 2.92 -1.72
C ALA A 35 -12.42 3.15 -0.98
N GLN A 36 -12.63 4.36 -0.44
CA GLN A 36 -13.89 4.75 0.21
C GLN A 36 -15.09 4.70 -0.74
N LEU A 37 -14.90 5.11 -2.01
CA LEU A 37 -15.94 5.05 -3.04
C LEU A 37 -16.30 3.60 -3.39
N VAL A 38 -15.31 2.71 -3.50
CA VAL A 38 -15.53 1.27 -3.72
C VAL A 38 -16.32 0.68 -2.56
N THR A 39 -15.96 1.01 -1.32
CA THR A 39 -16.70 0.59 -0.13
C THR A 39 -18.16 1.06 -0.20
N HIS A 40 -18.43 2.30 -0.59
CA HIS A 40 -19.83 2.77 -0.61
C HIS A 40 -20.65 2.26 -1.81
N SER A 41 -20.01 2.05 -2.96
CA SER A 41 -20.72 1.74 -4.21
C SER A 41 -21.19 0.28 -4.28
N ILE A 42 -20.72 -0.59 -3.38
CA ILE A 42 -21.07 -2.00 -3.38
C ILE A 42 -22.18 -2.20 -2.33
N PRO A 43 -23.42 -2.48 -2.75
CA PRO A 43 -24.51 -2.72 -1.83
C PRO A 43 -24.25 -4.01 -1.06
N ASN A 44 -24.03 -3.91 0.25
CA ASN A 44 -24.01 -5.06 1.13
C ASN A 44 -25.37 -5.77 1.07
N LYS A 45 -25.40 -7.00 0.55
CA LYS A 45 -26.59 -7.87 0.59
C LYS A 45 -26.89 -8.36 2.02
N THR A 46 -25.93 -8.23 2.95
CA THR A 46 -25.99 -8.79 4.31
C THR A 46 -26.34 -7.74 5.40
N LEU A 47 -26.31 -6.43 5.09
CA LEU A 47 -26.79 -5.36 6.00
C LEU A 47 -28.27 -4.99 5.76
N SER A 48 -29.02 -5.89 5.13
CA SER A 48 -30.45 -5.78 4.83
C SER A 48 -31.36 -5.93 6.06
N HIS A 49 -30.92 -5.49 7.25
CA HIS A 49 -31.82 -5.45 8.41
C HIS A 49 -31.98 -4.09 9.07
N SER A 50 -31.16 -3.09 8.74
CA SER A 50 -31.32 -1.73 9.27
C SER A 50 -30.64 -0.70 8.39
N LYS A 51 -31.27 -0.23 7.32
CA LYS A 51 -30.99 1.12 6.75
C LYS A 51 -32.16 1.59 5.90
N ASP A 52 -33.23 1.89 6.63
CA ASP A 52 -34.21 2.89 6.20
C ASP A 52 -33.51 4.26 6.34
N GLY A 53 -33.33 4.99 5.25
CA GLY A 53 -32.70 6.31 5.26
C GLY A 53 -31.57 6.48 4.25
N ASN A 54 -31.80 7.38 3.31
CA ASN A 54 -30.86 7.92 2.34
C ASN A 54 -29.66 8.59 3.06
N GLU A 55 -28.67 7.81 3.50
CA GLU A 55 -27.42 8.37 4.03
C GLU A 55 -26.53 8.80 2.85
N ASP A 56 -26.42 10.11 2.63
CA ASP A 56 -25.48 10.68 1.67
C ASP A 56 -24.06 10.18 1.95
N PHE A 57 -23.41 9.56 0.96
CA PHE A 57 -22.01 9.18 1.04
C PHE A 57 -21.15 10.39 1.42
N LYS A 58 -20.49 10.33 2.59
CA LYS A 58 -19.56 11.37 3.05
C LYS A 58 -18.14 10.83 3.03
N ILE A 59 -17.30 11.43 2.19
CA ILE A 59 -15.86 11.16 2.17
C ILE A 59 -15.27 11.53 3.55
N ASN A 60 -14.58 10.59 4.16
CA ASN A 60 -13.82 10.81 5.37
C ASN A 60 -12.51 11.55 5.03
N TRP A 61 -12.60 12.88 4.98
CA TRP A 61 -11.45 13.75 4.68
C TRP A 61 -10.32 13.62 5.70
N LYS A 62 -10.61 13.23 6.95
CA LYS A 62 -9.56 12.95 7.95
C LYS A 62 -8.73 11.75 7.55
N ARG A 63 -9.36 10.67 7.07
CA ARG A 63 -8.65 9.48 6.56
C ARG A 63 -7.82 9.81 5.32
N VAL A 64 -8.39 10.56 4.37
CA VAL A 64 -7.68 11.02 3.16
C VAL A 64 -6.46 11.87 3.51
N ALA A 65 -6.59 12.80 4.47
CA ALA A 65 -5.48 13.64 4.91
C ALA A 65 -4.38 12.80 5.57
N THR A 66 -4.75 11.85 6.44
CA THR A 66 -3.81 10.93 7.10
C THR A 66 -3.04 10.09 6.08
N THR A 67 -3.71 9.42 5.15
CA THR A 67 -3.04 8.58 4.15
C THR A 67 -2.19 9.42 3.18
N SER A 68 -2.68 10.60 2.78
CA SER A 68 -1.90 11.55 1.99
C SER A 68 -0.64 12.03 2.73
N LEU A 69 -0.72 12.26 4.04
CA LEU A 69 0.42 12.65 4.86
C LEU A 69 1.43 11.50 5.02
N PHE A 70 0.96 10.26 5.12
CA PHE A 70 1.83 9.08 5.09
C PHE A 70 2.58 8.97 3.74
N GLY A 71 1.84 9.11 2.63
CA GLY A 71 2.40 9.11 1.29
C GLY A 71 3.46 10.22 1.09
N PHE A 72 3.17 11.42 1.59
CA PHE A 72 4.06 12.57 1.49
C PHE A 72 5.27 12.46 2.43
N GLY A 73 5.05 12.15 3.71
CA GLY A 73 6.06 12.25 4.77
C GLY A 73 6.93 11.00 4.92
N PHE A 74 6.43 9.83 4.53
CA PHE A 74 7.14 8.56 4.69
C PHE A 74 7.40 7.88 3.35
N VAL A 75 6.35 7.46 2.63
CA VAL A 75 6.51 6.64 1.40
C VAL A 75 7.28 7.40 0.31
N GLY A 76 7.02 8.69 0.14
CA GLY A 76 7.74 9.58 -0.77
C GLY A 76 9.26 9.61 -0.54
N PRO A 77 9.73 10.15 0.60
CA PRO A 77 11.17 10.29 0.84
C PRO A 77 11.84 8.94 1.07
N VAL A 78 11.28 8.07 1.91
CA VAL A 78 11.88 6.77 2.24
C VAL A 78 11.91 5.88 1.01
N GLY A 79 10.81 5.80 0.26
CA GLY A 79 10.73 5.01 -0.96
C GLY A 79 11.70 5.50 -2.05
N HIS A 80 11.87 6.82 -2.21
CA HIS A 80 12.86 7.38 -3.15
C HIS A 80 14.27 6.86 -2.85
N TYR A 81 14.74 7.07 -1.62
CA TYR A 81 16.08 6.68 -1.21
C TYR A 81 16.24 5.16 -1.17
N TRP A 82 15.18 4.42 -0.82
CA TRP A 82 15.18 2.97 -0.81
C TRP A 82 15.46 2.39 -2.20
N PHE A 83 14.68 2.78 -3.22
CA PHE A 83 14.87 2.25 -4.58
C PHE A 83 16.22 2.65 -5.20
N GLU A 84 16.68 3.87 -4.94
CA GLU A 84 17.99 4.30 -5.41
C GLU A 84 19.13 3.56 -4.70
N TYR A 85 19.04 3.39 -3.37
CA TYR A 85 20.00 2.63 -2.60
C TYR A 85 20.03 1.16 -3.01
N LEU A 86 18.87 0.52 -3.15
CA LEU A 86 18.73 -0.88 -3.54
C LEU A 86 19.33 -1.13 -4.92
N ASP A 87 19.08 -0.26 -5.89
CA ASP A 87 19.68 -0.36 -7.22
C ASP A 87 21.20 -0.20 -7.18
N ARG A 88 21.72 0.79 -6.43
CA ARG A 88 23.16 1.00 -6.27
C ARG A 88 23.83 -0.18 -5.56
N TYR A 89 23.23 -0.69 -4.49
CA TYR A 89 23.74 -1.82 -3.73
C TYR A 89 23.88 -3.06 -4.61
N ILE A 90 22.84 -3.42 -5.38
CA ILE A 90 22.87 -4.61 -6.22
C ILE A 90 23.88 -4.48 -7.37
N ARG A 91 24.00 -3.29 -7.98
CA ARG A 91 24.96 -3.05 -9.06
C ARG A 91 26.40 -3.02 -8.57
N LEU A 92 26.67 -2.36 -7.44
CA LEU A 92 28.03 -2.06 -6.98
C LEU A 92 28.58 -3.10 -6.00
N LYS A 93 27.74 -3.73 -5.18
CA LYS A 93 28.15 -4.74 -4.20
C LYS A 93 27.96 -6.16 -4.71
N LEU A 94 26.78 -6.47 -5.25
CA LEU A 94 26.50 -7.82 -5.78
C LEU A 94 26.98 -8.00 -7.23
N LEU A 95 27.39 -6.91 -7.91
CA LEU A 95 27.90 -6.91 -9.29
C LEU A 95 26.96 -7.61 -10.29
N LEU A 96 25.65 -7.59 -10.02
CA LEU A 96 24.67 -8.26 -10.85
C LEU A 96 24.33 -7.40 -12.07
N LYS A 97 24.32 -8.04 -13.25
CA LYS A 97 23.97 -7.36 -14.49
C LYS A 97 22.52 -6.85 -14.40
N PRO A 98 22.26 -5.57 -14.73
CA PRO A 98 20.90 -5.05 -14.81
C PRO A 98 20.04 -5.94 -15.69
N ASN A 99 18.79 -6.18 -15.30
CA ASN A 99 17.82 -7.03 -16.01
C ASN A 99 18.13 -8.54 -16.03
N SER A 100 19.18 -9.01 -15.36
CA SER A 100 19.37 -10.45 -15.14
C SER A 100 18.34 -10.99 -14.15
N PHE A 101 18.06 -12.29 -14.22
CA PHE A 101 17.19 -12.96 -13.25
C PHE A 101 17.68 -12.74 -11.82
N GLY A 102 18.98 -12.92 -11.56
CA GLY A 102 19.58 -12.67 -10.24
C GLY A 102 19.38 -11.23 -9.76
N PHE A 103 19.54 -10.24 -10.64
CA PHE A 103 19.32 -8.83 -10.30
C PHE A 103 17.89 -8.56 -9.82
N VAL A 104 16.90 -9.08 -10.54
CA VAL A 104 15.48 -8.90 -10.18
C VAL A 104 15.14 -9.70 -8.92
N ALA A 105 15.53 -10.97 -8.86
CA ALA A 105 15.26 -11.84 -7.71
C ALA A 105 15.86 -11.29 -6.42
N SER A 106 17.11 -10.80 -6.45
CA SER A 106 17.73 -10.17 -5.28
C SER A 106 17.02 -8.88 -4.86
N LYS A 107 16.57 -8.06 -5.82
CA LYS A 107 15.78 -6.86 -5.50
C LYS A 107 14.47 -7.22 -4.82
N VAL A 108 13.71 -8.16 -5.38
CA VAL A 108 12.43 -8.60 -4.82
C VAL A 108 12.62 -9.21 -3.43
N ALA A 109 13.66 -10.02 -3.23
CA ALA A 109 13.95 -10.61 -1.92
C ALA A 109 14.32 -9.55 -0.87
N ILE A 110 15.24 -8.65 -1.19
CA ILE A 110 15.66 -7.59 -0.25
C ILE A 110 14.47 -6.65 0.05
N ASP A 111 13.70 -6.29 -0.96
CA ASP A 111 12.50 -5.47 -0.81
C ASP A 111 11.46 -6.17 0.08
N GLY A 112 11.11 -7.43 -0.21
CA GLY A 112 10.11 -8.18 0.55
C GLY A 112 10.52 -8.48 1.99
N PHE A 113 11.79 -8.83 2.24
CA PHE A 113 12.25 -9.25 3.58
C PHE A 113 12.78 -8.12 4.45
N ILE A 114 13.17 -6.97 3.88
CA ILE A 114 13.67 -5.83 4.65
C ILE A 114 12.67 -4.68 4.63
N TYR A 115 12.30 -4.22 3.44
CA TYR A 115 11.42 -3.06 3.30
C TYR A 115 9.97 -3.40 3.63
N GLY A 116 9.46 -4.53 3.13
CA GLY A 116 8.11 -5.03 3.41
C GLY A 116 7.72 -5.02 4.89
N PRO A 117 8.43 -5.73 5.80
CA PRO A 117 8.06 -5.74 7.21
C PRO A 117 8.26 -4.38 7.90
N PHE A 118 9.25 -3.59 7.46
CA PHE A 118 9.49 -2.25 8.01
C PHE A 118 8.37 -1.28 7.63
N ASP A 119 7.99 -1.25 6.35
CA ASP A 119 6.93 -0.41 5.80
C ASP A 119 5.58 -0.77 6.44
N LEU A 120 5.29 -2.08 6.54
CA LEU A 120 4.06 -2.57 7.17
C LEU A 120 3.98 -2.17 8.66
N LEU A 121 5.06 -2.34 9.42
CA LEU A 121 5.11 -1.94 10.83
C LEU A 121 4.90 -0.43 10.99
N MET A 122 5.55 0.36 10.15
CA MET A 122 5.40 1.82 10.12
C MET A 122 3.97 2.23 9.77
N PHE A 123 3.34 1.55 8.81
CA PHE A 123 1.95 1.79 8.43
C PHE A 123 0.99 1.51 9.59
N PHE A 124 1.04 0.32 10.21
CA PHE A 124 0.19 -0.02 11.36
C PHE A 124 0.36 0.98 12.51
N THR A 125 1.61 1.35 12.81
CA THR A 125 1.92 2.30 13.88
C THR A 125 1.35 3.69 13.56
N TYR A 126 1.61 4.21 12.36
CA TYR A 126 1.15 5.52 11.93
C TYR A 126 -0.38 5.63 11.88
N MET A 127 -1.04 4.62 11.29
CA MET A 127 -2.50 4.56 11.20
C MET A 127 -3.13 4.41 12.59
N GLY A 128 -2.54 3.60 13.47
CA GLY A 128 -2.97 3.47 14.86
C GLY A 128 -2.97 4.80 15.61
N PHE A 129 -1.86 5.55 15.56
CA PHE A 129 -1.80 6.87 16.19
C PHE A 129 -2.75 7.88 15.53
N SER A 130 -2.87 7.87 14.21
CA SER A 130 -3.74 8.81 13.48
C SER A 130 -5.23 8.58 13.72
N THR A 131 -5.61 7.35 14.11
CA THR A 131 -6.96 6.98 14.55
C THR A 131 -7.19 7.21 16.05
N GLY A 132 -6.17 7.64 16.79
CA GLY A 132 -6.26 7.95 18.22
C GLY A 132 -6.11 6.74 19.14
N LYS A 133 -5.60 5.60 18.63
CA LYS A 133 -5.33 4.43 19.46
C LYS A 133 -4.17 4.68 20.41
N SER A 134 -4.24 4.11 21.61
CA SER A 134 -3.14 4.08 22.57
C SER A 134 -2.03 3.13 22.11
N VAL A 135 -0.81 3.30 22.65
CA VAL A 135 0.34 2.44 22.32
C VAL A 135 0.05 0.96 22.59
N SER A 136 -0.69 0.64 23.65
CA SER A 136 -1.05 -0.74 23.98
C SER A 136 -1.95 -1.36 22.91
N GLN A 137 -2.97 -0.62 22.46
CA GLN A 137 -3.88 -1.06 21.39
C GLN A 137 -3.14 -1.26 20.06
N ILE A 138 -2.22 -0.35 19.72
CA ILE A 138 -1.39 -0.48 18.51
C ILE A 138 -0.53 -1.75 18.58
N LYS A 139 0.07 -2.04 19.75
CA LYS A 139 0.86 -3.27 19.94
C LYS A 139 0.01 -4.52 19.79
N GLU A 140 -1.22 -4.50 20.29
CA GLU A 140 -2.17 -5.62 20.14
C GLU A 140 -2.57 -5.82 18.68
N ASP A 141 -2.93 -4.74 17.98
CA ASP A 141 -3.25 -4.79 16.54
C ASP A 141 -2.07 -5.32 15.72
N VAL A 142 -0.85 -4.83 15.97
CA VAL A 142 0.36 -5.34 15.30
C VAL A 142 0.57 -6.82 15.61
N LYS A 143 0.42 -7.26 16.86
CA LYS A 143 0.57 -8.70 17.18
C LYS A 143 -0.46 -9.57 16.48
N ARG A 144 -1.70 -9.09 16.35
CA ARG A 144 -2.81 -9.82 15.73
C ARG A 144 -2.70 -9.84 14.21
N ASP A 145 -2.49 -8.67 13.60
CA ASP A 145 -2.73 -8.47 12.17
C ASP A 145 -1.45 -8.42 11.34
N PHE A 146 -0.29 -8.19 11.95
CA PHE A 146 0.97 -8.02 11.21
C PHE A 146 1.34 -9.26 10.40
N LEU A 147 1.33 -10.45 11.02
CA LEU A 147 1.72 -11.68 10.33
C LEU A 147 0.71 -12.06 9.23
N PRO A 148 -0.61 -12.02 9.50
CA PRO A 148 -1.61 -12.18 8.44
C PRO A 148 -1.41 -11.22 7.26
N ALA A 149 -1.26 -9.92 7.55
CA ALA A 149 -1.05 -8.91 6.51
C ALA A 149 0.26 -9.17 5.76
N PHE A 150 1.35 -9.46 6.47
CA PHE A 150 2.66 -9.70 5.84
C PHE A 150 2.64 -10.89 4.88
N VAL A 151 1.95 -11.98 5.21
CA VAL A 151 1.83 -13.14 4.33
C VAL A 151 0.93 -12.82 3.12
N LEU A 152 -0.17 -12.10 3.33
CA LEU A 152 -1.05 -11.68 2.25
C LEU A 152 -0.32 -10.77 1.26
N GLU A 153 0.27 -9.69 1.75
CA GLU A 153 1.06 -8.75 0.95
C GLU A 153 2.25 -9.46 0.29
N GLY A 154 2.94 -10.31 1.06
CA GLY A 154 4.05 -11.14 0.59
C GLY A 154 3.69 -12.17 -0.48
N SER A 155 2.40 -12.46 -0.70
CA SER A 155 1.93 -13.34 -1.78
C SER A 155 1.66 -12.59 -3.09
N ILE A 156 1.22 -11.33 -3.00
CA ILE A 156 0.80 -10.52 -4.15
C ILE A 156 1.94 -9.61 -4.63
N TRP A 157 2.58 -8.89 -3.71
CA TRP A 157 3.58 -7.89 -4.03
C TRP A 157 4.82 -8.40 -4.77
N PRO A 158 5.34 -9.62 -4.53
CA PRO A 158 6.48 -10.10 -5.31
C PRO A 158 6.22 -10.10 -6.81
N ILE A 159 4.99 -10.41 -7.25
CA ILE A 159 4.61 -10.39 -8.67
C ILE A 159 4.67 -8.97 -9.21
N VAL A 160 4.11 -8.01 -8.46
CA VAL A 160 4.12 -6.59 -8.80
C VAL A 160 5.55 -6.05 -8.84
N GLN A 161 6.40 -6.42 -7.88
CA GLN A 161 7.79 -5.99 -7.77
C GLN A 161 8.71 -6.63 -8.82
N VAL A 162 8.46 -7.86 -9.25
CA VAL A 162 9.15 -8.45 -10.40
C VAL A 162 8.92 -7.57 -11.64
N GLY A 163 7.67 -7.17 -11.89
CA GLY A 163 7.34 -6.24 -12.99
C GLY A 163 8.06 -4.90 -12.84
N ASN A 164 8.01 -4.32 -11.64
CA ASN A 164 8.67 -3.06 -11.31
C ASN A 164 10.19 -3.11 -11.60
N PHE A 165 10.90 -4.07 -11.03
CA PHE A 165 12.35 -4.16 -11.12
C PHE A 165 12.85 -4.65 -12.48
N ARG A 166 12.02 -5.35 -13.26
CA ARG A 166 12.39 -5.85 -14.59
C ARG A 166 12.18 -4.83 -15.71
N PHE A 167 11.11 -4.02 -15.63
CA PHE A 167 10.68 -3.16 -16.73
C PHE A 167 10.72 -1.66 -16.42
N VAL A 168 10.68 -1.27 -15.15
CA VAL A 168 10.57 0.14 -14.75
C VAL A 168 11.95 0.69 -14.37
N PRO A 169 12.41 1.79 -15.00
CA PRO A 169 13.62 2.48 -14.59
C PRO A 169 13.51 2.99 -13.14
N VAL A 170 14.60 2.92 -12.37
CA VAL A 170 14.66 3.27 -10.93
C VAL A 170 13.91 4.57 -10.57
N ARG A 171 14.09 5.62 -11.37
CA ARG A 171 13.44 6.93 -11.18
C ARG A 171 11.90 6.89 -11.19
N TYR A 172 11.30 5.86 -11.78
CA TYR A 172 9.84 5.69 -11.88
C TYR A 172 9.32 4.53 -10.99
N GLN A 173 10.20 3.81 -10.29
CA GLN A 173 9.80 2.64 -9.50
C GLN A 173 8.87 3.01 -8.35
N LEU A 174 9.12 4.15 -7.69
CA LEU A 174 8.22 4.64 -6.64
C LEU A 174 6.84 5.03 -7.19
N LEU A 175 6.80 5.66 -8.38
CA LEU A 175 5.54 6.03 -9.02
C LEU A 175 4.72 4.78 -9.37
N TYR A 176 5.38 3.74 -9.88
CA TYR A 176 4.77 2.45 -10.18
C TYR A 176 4.19 1.82 -8.90
N VAL A 177 4.98 1.73 -7.83
CA VAL A 177 4.53 1.16 -6.55
C VAL A 177 3.35 1.92 -5.98
N ASN A 178 3.41 3.25 -5.90
CA ASN A 178 2.28 4.06 -5.41
C ASN A 178 0.99 3.83 -6.20
N PHE A 179 1.08 3.64 -7.52
CA PHE A 179 -0.09 3.34 -8.34
C PHE A 179 -0.69 1.97 -8.01
N PHE A 180 0.14 0.95 -7.79
CA PHE A 180 -0.34 -0.36 -7.38
C PHE A 180 -0.85 -0.36 -5.93
N CYS A 181 -0.30 0.45 -5.02
CA CYS A 181 -0.86 0.66 -3.68
C CYS A 181 -2.31 1.19 -3.73
N LEU A 182 -2.62 2.06 -4.70
CA LEU A 182 -4.00 2.54 -4.92
C LEU A 182 -4.92 1.39 -5.33
N LEU A 183 -4.47 0.55 -6.27
CA LEU A 183 -5.24 -0.61 -6.73
C LEU A 183 -5.44 -1.61 -5.61
N ASP A 184 -4.39 -1.86 -4.83
CA ASP A 184 -4.41 -2.74 -3.68
C ASP A 184 -5.35 -2.22 -2.59
N SER A 185 -5.32 -0.92 -2.28
CA SER A 185 -6.27 -0.29 -1.34
C SER A 185 -7.73 -0.45 -1.80
N CYS A 186 -7.99 -0.32 -3.10
CA CYS A 186 -9.32 -0.56 -3.66
C CYS A 186 -9.70 -2.04 -3.60
N PHE A 187 -8.76 -2.94 -3.91
CA PHE A 187 -8.95 -4.37 -3.87
C PHE A 187 -9.22 -4.87 -2.46
N LEU A 188 -8.41 -4.49 -1.46
CA LEU A 188 -8.62 -4.84 -0.06
C LEU A 188 -9.95 -4.30 0.45
N SER A 189 -10.32 -3.07 0.10
CA SER A 189 -11.64 -2.51 0.45
C SER A 189 -12.79 -3.30 -0.17
N TRP A 190 -12.66 -3.73 -1.43
CA TRP A 190 -13.62 -4.61 -2.10
C TRP A 190 -13.67 -5.99 -1.45
N VAL A 191 -12.50 -6.55 -1.13
CA VAL A 191 -12.38 -7.85 -0.48
C VAL A 191 -13.07 -7.77 0.86
N GLU A 192 -12.73 -6.85 1.75
CA GLU A 192 -13.29 -6.72 3.11
C GLU A 192 -14.83 -6.84 3.11
N GLN A 193 -15.51 -6.20 2.17
CA GLN A 193 -16.96 -6.22 2.03
C GLN A 193 -17.60 -7.55 1.61
N GLN A 194 -16.84 -8.45 0.98
CA GLN A 194 -17.33 -9.74 0.51
C GLN A 194 -17.41 -10.78 1.66
N GLU A 195 -17.85 -10.41 2.88
CA GLU A 195 -17.76 -11.24 4.11
C GLU A 195 -18.20 -12.71 3.95
N ASP A 196 -19.13 -13.00 3.05
CA ASP A 196 -19.74 -14.33 2.84
C ASP A 196 -19.13 -15.17 1.68
N ALA A 197 -18.04 -14.74 1.05
CA ALA A 197 -17.48 -15.48 -0.09
C ALA A 197 -16.69 -16.73 0.36
N GLN A 198 -17.03 -17.91 -0.16
CA GLN A 198 -16.42 -19.20 0.25
C GLN A 198 -14.89 -19.23 0.13
N TRP A 199 -14.31 -18.51 -0.84
CA TRP A 199 -12.86 -18.43 -1.01
C TRP A 199 -12.17 -17.65 0.13
N LYS A 200 -12.87 -16.72 0.80
CA LYS A 200 -12.34 -16.04 1.99
C LYS A 200 -12.19 -16.97 3.18
N GLN A 201 -13.07 -17.96 3.36
CA GLN A 201 -12.88 -18.97 4.40
C GLN A 201 -11.62 -19.80 4.15
N TRP A 202 -11.32 -20.07 2.87
CA TRP A 202 -10.08 -20.70 2.46
C TRP A 202 -8.87 -19.80 2.75
N VAL A 203 -8.93 -18.49 2.45
CA VAL A 203 -7.85 -17.53 2.80
C VAL A 203 -7.71 -17.36 4.32
N LYS A 204 -8.80 -17.25 5.07
CA LYS A 204 -8.84 -17.23 6.55
C LYS A 204 -8.26 -18.52 7.15
N SER A 205 -8.36 -19.65 6.46
CA SER A 205 -7.73 -20.90 6.91
C SER A 205 -6.20 -20.90 6.80
N PHE A 206 -5.63 -20.08 5.91
CA PHE A 206 -4.19 -19.82 5.82
C PHE A 206 -3.74 -18.67 6.73
N LEU A 207 -4.65 -17.78 7.12
CA LEU A 207 -4.39 -16.59 7.92
C LEU A 207 -5.46 -16.49 9.01
N PRO A 208 -5.23 -17.03 10.23
CA PRO A 208 -6.19 -16.90 11.31
C PRO A 208 -6.22 -15.44 11.77
N LEU A 209 -7.04 -14.63 11.11
CA LEU A 209 -7.47 -13.34 11.63
C LEU A 209 -8.48 -13.64 12.73
N GLU A 210 -8.08 -13.41 13.97
CA GLU A 210 -8.93 -13.61 15.14
C GLU A 210 -10.08 -12.58 15.06
N GLU A 211 -11.27 -13.05 14.67
CA GLU A 211 -12.46 -12.22 14.54
C GLU A 211 -12.78 -11.57 15.90
N GLN A 212 -12.88 -10.23 15.90
CA GLN A 212 -13.48 -9.51 17.02
C GLN A 212 -14.96 -9.94 17.14
N LYS A 213 -15.29 -10.66 18.22
CA LYS A 213 -16.68 -10.76 18.67
C LYS A 213 -17.20 -9.35 18.96
N PRO A 214 -18.37 -8.95 18.44
CA PRO A 214 -19.01 -7.71 18.86
C PRO A 214 -19.33 -7.84 20.35
N GLN A 215 -18.72 -7.01 21.17
CA GLN A 215 -19.09 -6.89 22.58
C GLN A 215 -20.44 -6.17 22.61
N GLY A 216 -21.50 -6.96 22.85
CA GLY A 216 -22.80 -6.48 23.31
C GLY A 216 -22.78 -6.16 24.80
#